data_AF-A0A6P8Z5X1-F1
#
_entry.id   AF-A0A6P8Z5X1-F1
#
_cell.length_a   1.000
_cell.length_b   1.000
_cell.length_c   1.000
_cell.angle_alpha   90.00
_cell.angle_beta   90.00
_cell.angle_gamma   90.00
#
_symmetry.space_group_name_H-M   'P 1'
#
loop_
_entity.id
_entity.type
_entity.pdbx_description
1 polymer ?
#
loop_
_entity_poly.entity_id
_entity_poly.type
_entity_poly.pdbx_seq_one_letter_code
_entity_poly.pdbx_strand_id
1 'polypeptide(L)'
;MNVESVLRADSVGNEIVESYQAHDCDDPASLSESQRHKIVQVLIENIRANTENFDFKLLAIVSKKIVELFPSECEATYYIGPKEQGPKQVTALGRLSNRLRNCRSKPKPKNPSLPDKIASNLGSILEKPITEEIEEAKAWLSTGRCPWPEVLRKWTATAPLRFKALFHGDDDYINSYLKEWPVLTHKSGFELFLADFALLYPRSAELLHLRWDRFVRITKDIAFKDIKDKNGKDSLKLLQQNPNKESEAAIVLTLLPHIRPGHKASFKGEVRKVSALEARKSFFLHLTVAADFKRKVKEHRLSVAGPGGSPLLVVVGPTLLDIKSVYVSVADLDYKVDSVVEGLDIFFKSHHALHTSYHCASSHIWTTLQRAVYSFETEWDCKNDIKHSWIHAYKFN
;
A
#
# COMPACT_ATOMS: atom_id res chain seq x y z
N MET A 1 38.97 -23.84 -4.44
CA MET A 1 37.71 -24.20 -5.11
C MET A 1 38.00 -24.63 -6.54
N ASN A 2 37.44 -25.76 -7.00
CA ASN A 2 37.45 -26.19 -8.39
C ASN A 2 36.10 -25.74 -9.02
N VAL A 3 36.15 -24.81 -9.98
CA VAL A 3 34.94 -24.20 -10.57
C VAL A 3 34.15 -25.24 -11.37
N GLU A 4 34.84 -26.06 -12.14
CA GLU A 4 34.20 -27.10 -12.96
C GLU A 4 33.47 -28.13 -12.09
N SER A 5 34.11 -28.63 -11.03
CA SER A 5 33.46 -29.62 -10.15
C SER A 5 32.22 -29.05 -9.46
N VAL A 6 32.23 -27.76 -9.12
CA VAL A 6 31.08 -27.09 -8.51
C VAL A 6 29.94 -26.90 -9.51
N LEU A 7 30.26 -26.54 -10.76
CA LEU A 7 29.26 -26.39 -11.81
C LEU A 7 28.66 -27.73 -12.24
N ARG A 8 29.47 -28.79 -12.37
CA ARG A 8 28.99 -30.14 -12.70
C ARG A 8 28.12 -30.77 -11.61
N ALA A 9 28.24 -30.30 -10.36
CA ALA A 9 27.39 -30.74 -9.26
C ALA A 9 26.01 -30.07 -9.24
N ASP A 10 25.81 -28.97 -9.97
CA ASP A 10 24.51 -28.31 -10.17
C ASP A 10 23.91 -28.76 -11.50
N SER A 11 22.63 -29.10 -11.55
CA SER A 11 22.01 -29.64 -12.77
C SER A 11 22.11 -28.67 -13.96
N VAL A 12 21.86 -27.39 -13.71
CA VAL A 12 21.91 -26.36 -14.76
C VAL A 12 23.36 -25.93 -15.03
N GLY A 13 24.21 -25.91 -14.00
CA GLY A 13 25.65 -25.70 -14.16
C GLY A 13 26.28 -26.75 -15.07
N ASN A 14 25.89 -28.02 -14.93
CA ASN A 14 26.38 -29.13 -15.76
C ASN A 14 25.95 -28.97 -17.22
N GLU A 15 24.67 -28.68 -17.46
CA GLU A 15 24.13 -28.42 -18.82
C GLU A 15 24.89 -27.29 -19.54
N ILE A 16 25.27 -26.24 -18.80
CA ILE A 16 26.03 -25.11 -19.36
C ILE A 16 27.45 -25.53 -19.74
N VAL A 17 28.11 -26.33 -18.90
CA VAL A 17 29.46 -26.84 -19.18
C VAL A 17 29.44 -27.79 -20.37
N GLU A 18 28.48 -28.71 -20.42
CA GLU A 18 28.32 -29.65 -21.54
C GLU A 18 27.99 -28.93 -22.84
N SER A 19 27.06 -27.98 -22.82
CA SER A 19 26.70 -27.18 -23.98
C SER A 19 27.89 -26.38 -24.53
N TYR A 20 28.73 -25.82 -23.65
CA TYR A 20 29.92 -25.08 -24.05
C TYR A 20 31.02 -25.98 -24.64
N GLN A 21 31.19 -27.18 -24.09
CA GLN A 21 32.19 -28.15 -24.53
C GLN A 21 31.79 -28.92 -25.80
N ALA A 22 30.49 -28.99 -26.10
CA ALA A 22 29.95 -29.68 -27.27
C ALA A 22 30.02 -28.88 -28.59
N HIS A 23 30.53 -27.64 -28.57
CA HIS A 23 30.66 -26.81 -29.78
C HIS A 23 31.92 -27.18 -30.59
N ASP A 24 31.73 -27.45 -31.88
CA ASP A 24 32.78 -27.73 -32.87
C ASP A 24 33.17 -26.47 -33.69
N CYS A 25 34.32 -26.56 -34.34
CA CYS A 25 35.35 -25.56 -34.70
C CYS A 25 35.01 -24.24 -35.42
N ASP A 26 33.77 -23.87 -35.74
CA ASP A 26 33.51 -22.75 -36.69
C ASP A 26 32.93 -21.47 -36.07
N ASP A 27 32.55 -21.47 -34.78
CA ASP A 27 32.12 -20.26 -34.05
C ASP A 27 32.58 -20.36 -32.58
N PRO A 28 33.33 -19.39 -32.01
CA PRO A 28 33.78 -19.48 -30.62
C PRO A 28 32.59 -19.59 -29.67
N ALA A 29 32.48 -20.74 -29.00
CA ALA A 29 31.48 -20.97 -27.97
C ALA A 29 31.49 -19.78 -26.98
N SER A 30 30.35 -19.09 -26.87
CA SER A 30 30.22 -17.93 -26.00
C SER A 30 29.02 -18.10 -25.08
N LEU A 31 29.17 -17.70 -23.83
CA LEU A 31 28.08 -17.78 -22.87
C LEU A 31 27.05 -16.68 -23.16
N SER A 32 25.77 -17.02 -23.04
CA SER A 32 24.69 -16.03 -22.99
C SER A 32 24.65 -15.34 -21.63
N GLU A 33 24.02 -14.16 -21.56
CA GLU A 33 23.84 -13.43 -20.31
C GLU A 33 23.12 -14.25 -19.21
N SER A 34 22.18 -15.09 -19.62
CA SER A 34 21.46 -16.01 -18.72
C SER A 34 22.41 -17.06 -18.12
N GLN A 35 23.26 -17.67 -18.95
CA GLN A 35 24.25 -18.66 -18.51
C GLN A 35 25.30 -18.03 -17.58
N ARG A 36 25.80 -16.83 -17.91
CA ARG A 36 26.70 -16.07 -17.03
C ARG A 36 26.08 -15.79 -15.67
N HIS A 37 24.80 -15.41 -15.63
CA HIS A 37 24.08 -15.19 -14.37
C HIS A 37 23.99 -16.47 -13.53
N LYS A 38 23.68 -17.60 -14.17
CA LYS A 38 23.48 -18.88 -13.48
C LYS A 38 24.79 -19.46 -12.94
N ILE A 39 25.88 -19.39 -13.71
CA ILE A 39 27.23 -19.77 -13.23
C ILE A 39 27.60 -18.95 -11.98
N VAL A 40 27.45 -17.63 -12.03
CA VAL A 40 27.74 -16.74 -10.89
C VAL A 40 26.89 -17.08 -9.67
N GLN A 41 25.62 -17.44 -9.87
CA GLN A 41 24.74 -17.86 -8.80
C GLN A 41 25.25 -19.14 -8.10
N VAL A 42 25.49 -20.20 -8.86
CA VAL A 42 25.92 -21.51 -8.35
C VAL A 42 27.23 -21.39 -7.57
N LEU A 43 28.21 -20.66 -8.14
CA LEU A 43 29.51 -20.46 -7.51
C LEU A 43 29.42 -19.68 -6.19
N ILE A 44 28.63 -18.60 -6.15
CA ILE A 44 28.47 -17.81 -4.91
C ILE A 44 27.70 -18.59 -3.84
N GLU A 45 26.70 -19.37 -4.22
CA GLU A 45 25.94 -20.23 -3.29
C GLU A 45 26.84 -21.31 -2.68
N ASN A 46 27.69 -21.96 -3.47
CA ASN A 46 28.68 -22.93 -2.99
C ASN A 46 29.71 -22.28 -2.05
N ILE A 47 30.28 -21.13 -2.42
CA ILE A 47 31.26 -20.42 -1.58
C ILE A 47 30.66 -20.06 -0.22
N ARG A 48 29.39 -19.66 -0.18
CA ARG A 48 28.68 -19.32 1.06
C ARG A 48 28.38 -20.54 1.93
N ALA A 49 28.11 -21.69 1.33
CA ALA A 49 27.84 -22.92 2.07
C ALA A 49 29.12 -23.52 2.70
N ASN A 50 30.27 -23.33 2.04
CA ASN A 50 31.50 -24.06 2.37
C ASN A 50 32.63 -23.18 2.93
N THR A 51 32.45 -21.87 3.05
CA THR A 51 33.49 -20.94 3.56
C THR A 51 32.94 -20.08 4.69
N GLU A 52 33.45 -20.27 5.92
CA GLU A 52 33.04 -19.47 7.09
C GLU A 52 33.56 -18.03 7.06
N ASN A 53 34.77 -17.80 6.52
CA ASN A 53 35.40 -16.49 6.41
C ASN A 53 35.78 -16.16 4.96
N PHE A 54 35.11 -15.17 4.39
CA PHE A 54 35.23 -14.83 2.97
C PHE A 54 36.35 -13.81 2.71
N ASP A 55 37.36 -14.18 1.91
CA ASP A 55 38.41 -13.28 1.41
C ASP A 55 38.14 -12.85 -0.04
N PHE A 56 38.31 -11.56 -0.35
CA PHE A 56 38.21 -11.02 -1.71
C PHE A 56 39.24 -11.63 -2.67
N LYS A 57 40.37 -12.15 -2.16
CA LYS A 57 41.32 -12.94 -2.95
C LYS A 57 40.69 -14.18 -3.56
N LEU A 58 39.68 -14.78 -2.90
CA LEU A 58 38.97 -15.93 -3.42
C LEU A 58 38.22 -15.58 -4.71
N LEU A 59 37.57 -14.41 -4.80
CA LEU A 59 36.84 -14.01 -6.01
C LEU A 59 37.77 -13.80 -7.21
N ALA A 60 38.96 -13.25 -6.99
CA ALA A 60 39.97 -13.12 -8.02
C ALA A 60 40.45 -14.49 -8.53
N ILE A 61 40.56 -15.48 -7.64
CA ILE A 61 40.90 -16.85 -8.04
C ILE A 61 39.74 -17.49 -8.81
N VAL A 62 38.50 -17.26 -8.37
CA VAL A 62 37.30 -17.79 -9.04
C VAL A 62 37.13 -17.20 -10.43
N SER A 63 37.35 -15.89 -10.61
CA SER A 63 37.25 -15.23 -11.92
C SER A 63 38.25 -15.81 -12.92
N LYS A 64 39.49 -16.08 -12.50
CA LYS A 64 40.49 -16.75 -13.34
C LYS A 64 40.06 -18.15 -13.74
N LYS A 65 39.56 -18.93 -12.79
CA LYS A 65 39.07 -20.29 -13.06
C LYS A 65 37.83 -20.36 -13.94
N ILE A 66 36.99 -19.31 -13.94
CA ILE A 66 35.88 -19.18 -14.89
C ILE A 66 36.45 -19.00 -16.30
N VAL A 67 37.45 -18.15 -16.49
CA VAL A 67 38.09 -17.93 -17.81
C VAL A 67 38.86 -19.17 -18.28
N GLU A 68 39.48 -19.92 -17.37
CA GLU A 68 40.11 -21.22 -17.69
C GLU A 68 39.09 -22.23 -18.24
N LEU A 69 37.88 -22.25 -17.67
CA LEU A 69 36.81 -23.16 -18.10
C LEU A 69 36.04 -22.65 -19.32
N PHE A 70 35.94 -21.33 -19.47
CA PHE A 70 35.23 -20.64 -20.55
C PHE A 70 36.15 -19.58 -21.20
N PRO A 71 37.03 -19.96 -22.15
CA PRO A 71 38.04 -19.07 -22.71
C PRO A 71 37.50 -17.82 -23.41
N SER A 72 36.22 -17.80 -23.81
CA SER A 72 35.54 -16.63 -24.39
C SER A 72 35.23 -15.52 -23.37
N GLU A 73 35.38 -15.79 -22.07
CA GLU A 73 35.00 -14.89 -21.01
C GLU A 73 36.15 -13.96 -20.57
N CYS A 74 35.80 -12.80 -20.01
CA CYS A 74 36.78 -11.83 -19.50
C CYS A 74 36.76 -11.78 -17.97
N GLU A 75 37.94 -11.83 -17.33
CA GLU A 75 38.08 -11.79 -15.87
C GLU A 75 37.36 -10.55 -15.26
N ALA A 76 37.50 -9.39 -15.92
CA ALA A 76 36.90 -8.13 -15.50
C ALA A 76 35.35 -8.15 -15.48
N THR A 77 34.72 -9.05 -16.24
CA THR A 77 33.26 -9.26 -16.19
C THR A 77 32.84 -9.84 -14.84
N TYR A 78 33.68 -10.70 -14.26
CA TYR A 78 33.35 -11.44 -13.04
C TYR A 78 33.88 -10.77 -11.78
N TYR A 79 35.08 -10.20 -11.84
CA TYR A 79 35.71 -9.56 -10.69
C TYR A 79 36.65 -8.43 -11.09
N ILE A 80 36.50 -7.27 -10.44
CA ILE A 80 37.44 -6.14 -10.49
C ILE A 80 37.74 -5.75 -9.05
N GLY A 81 39.00 -5.83 -8.62
CA GLY A 81 39.42 -5.46 -7.27
C GLY A 81 39.24 -3.96 -6.97
N PRO A 82 39.20 -3.57 -5.69
CA PRO A 82 39.20 -2.15 -5.30
C PRO A 82 40.54 -1.49 -5.68
N LYS A 83 40.54 -0.20 -6.04
CA LYS A 83 41.77 0.56 -6.29
C LYS A 83 42.29 1.13 -4.96
N GLU A 84 43.60 0.98 -4.71
CA GLU A 84 44.22 1.42 -3.45
C GLU A 84 44.63 2.91 -3.45
N GLN A 85 44.75 3.56 -4.60
CA GLN A 85 45.10 5.00 -4.69
C GLN A 85 44.29 5.75 -5.76
N GLY A 86 43.64 6.84 -5.35
CA GLY A 86 42.92 7.80 -6.21
C GLY A 86 41.39 7.81 -6.05
N PRO A 87 40.69 8.85 -6.56
CA PRO A 87 39.26 9.07 -6.34
C PRO A 87 38.31 8.19 -7.16
N LYS A 88 38.74 7.05 -7.70
CA LYS A 88 37.85 6.18 -8.51
C LYS A 88 37.96 4.72 -8.09
N GLN A 89 36.82 4.21 -7.58
CA GLN A 89 36.46 2.85 -7.17
C GLN A 89 37.05 2.31 -5.85
N VAL A 90 36.36 2.63 -4.74
CA VAL A 90 36.65 2.17 -3.36
C VAL A 90 36.20 0.71 -3.12
N THR A 91 35.30 0.16 -3.95
CA THR A 91 34.73 -1.18 -3.76
C THR A 91 35.03 -2.12 -4.91
N ALA A 92 35.16 -3.42 -4.64
CA ALA A 92 35.22 -4.44 -5.68
C ALA A 92 33.94 -4.43 -6.55
N LEU A 93 34.11 -4.56 -7.87
CA LEU A 93 33.06 -4.65 -8.88
C LEU A 93 33.10 -6.03 -9.58
N GLY A 94 32.22 -6.24 -10.55
CA GLY A 94 32.06 -7.52 -11.27
C GLY A 94 30.88 -8.35 -10.76
N ARG A 95 30.42 -9.30 -11.58
CA ARG A 95 29.21 -10.10 -11.31
C ARG A 95 29.28 -10.88 -9.99
N LEU A 96 30.44 -11.46 -9.66
CA LEU A 96 30.65 -12.20 -8.41
C LEU A 96 30.54 -11.27 -7.19
N SER A 97 31.19 -10.11 -7.24
CA SER A 97 31.17 -9.09 -6.19
C SER A 97 29.76 -8.54 -5.95
N ASN A 98 29.03 -8.24 -7.03
CA ASN A 98 27.66 -7.72 -6.96
C ASN A 98 26.69 -8.76 -6.40
N ARG A 99 26.76 -10.02 -6.87
CA ARG A 99 25.91 -11.10 -6.37
C ARG A 99 26.17 -11.37 -4.90
N LEU A 100 27.43 -11.44 -4.47
CA LEU A 100 27.77 -11.62 -3.06
C LEU A 100 27.20 -10.51 -2.18
N ARG A 101 27.31 -9.24 -2.61
CA ARG A 101 26.74 -8.11 -1.87
C ARG A 101 25.23 -8.21 -1.76
N ASN A 102 24.56 -8.57 -2.85
CA ASN A 102 23.12 -8.84 -2.89
C ASN A 102 22.72 -10.04 -2.01
N CYS A 103 23.61 -11.02 -1.84
CA CYS A 103 23.41 -12.17 -0.94
C CYS A 103 23.71 -11.88 0.54
N ARG A 104 24.57 -10.88 0.84
CA ARG A 104 24.85 -10.37 2.19
C ARG A 104 23.75 -9.43 2.70
N SER A 105 22.99 -8.82 1.80
CA SER A 105 21.66 -8.32 2.13
C SER A 105 20.87 -9.51 2.68
N LYS A 106 20.65 -9.54 4.01
CA LYS A 106 20.03 -10.65 4.73
C LYS A 106 18.89 -11.25 3.89
N PRO A 107 18.79 -12.58 3.72
CA PRO A 107 17.58 -13.16 3.17
C PRO A 107 16.42 -12.58 3.99
N LYS A 108 15.46 -11.94 3.31
CA LYS A 108 14.18 -11.65 3.93
C LYS A 108 13.73 -12.98 4.54
N PRO A 109 13.36 -13.02 5.83
CA PRO A 109 12.85 -14.25 6.42
C PRO A 109 11.81 -14.82 5.45
N LYS A 110 11.88 -16.12 5.15
CA LYS A 110 10.77 -16.83 4.48
C LYS A 110 9.52 -16.35 5.19
N ASN A 111 8.67 -15.64 4.45
CA ASN A 111 7.51 -14.98 5.01
C ASN A 111 6.80 -16.01 5.90
N PRO A 112 6.55 -15.76 7.20
CA PRO A 112 5.37 -16.36 7.78
C PRO A 112 4.25 -16.00 6.81
N SER A 113 3.56 -17.02 6.30
CA SER A 113 2.45 -16.87 5.37
C SER A 113 1.67 -15.62 5.76
N LEU A 114 1.55 -14.67 4.82
CA LEU A 114 0.64 -13.54 5.02
C LEU A 114 -0.68 -14.13 5.55
N PRO A 115 -1.33 -13.53 6.57
CA PRO A 115 -2.70 -13.92 6.86
C PRO A 115 -3.47 -13.92 5.55
N ASP A 116 -4.21 -15.00 5.28
CA ASP A 116 -4.85 -15.25 3.97
C ASP A 116 -5.44 -13.95 3.43
N LYS A 117 -4.90 -13.48 2.30
CA LYS A 117 -5.34 -12.21 1.73
C LYS A 117 -6.84 -12.28 1.50
N ILE A 118 -7.58 -11.31 2.03
CA ILE A 118 -9.01 -11.24 1.80
C ILE A 118 -9.23 -10.76 0.37
N ALA A 119 -9.67 -11.67 -0.50
CA ALA A 119 -10.05 -11.34 -1.87
C ALA A 119 -11.37 -10.57 -1.91
N SER A 120 -11.52 -9.72 -2.93
CA SER A 120 -12.77 -9.02 -3.24
C SER A 120 -13.77 -9.95 -3.91
N ASN A 121 -15.06 -9.74 -3.64
CA ASN A 121 -16.17 -10.38 -4.32
C ASN A 121 -16.61 -9.66 -5.61
N LEU A 122 -15.89 -8.62 -6.06
CA LEU A 122 -16.30 -7.82 -7.22
C LEU A 122 -16.64 -8.67 -8.46
N GLY A 123 -15.78 -9.62 -8.83
CA GLY A 123 -16.01 -10.47 -10.00
C GLY A 123 -17.34 -11.23 -9.96
N SER A 124 -17.65 -11.86 -8.82
CA SER A 124 -18.92 -12.59 -8.65
C SER A 124 -20.14 -11.68 -8.59
N ILE A 125 -19.98 -10.41 -8.21
CA ILE A 125 -21.06 -9.41 -8.26
C ILE A 125 -21.30 -8.94 -9.71
N LEU A 126 -20.23 -8.69 -10.47
CA LEU A 126 -20.32 -8.24 -11.86
C LEU A 126 -20.84 -9.32 -12.80
N GLU A 127 -20.62 -10.60 -12.51
CA GLU A 127 -21.16 -11.72 -13.31
C GLU A 127 -22.68 -11.89 -13.16
N LYS A 128 -23.31 -11.32 -12.13
CA LYS A 128 -24.76 -11.45 -11.93
C LYS A 128 -25.53 -10.77 -13.08
N PRO A 129 -26.56 -11.44 -13.64
CA PRO A 129 -27.39 -10.85 -14.68
C PRO A 129 -28.20 -9.67 -14.10
N ILE A 130 -28.49 -8.69 -14.94
CA ILE A 130 -29.43 -7.62 -14.59
C ILE A 130 -30.84 -8.15 -14.88
N THR A 131 -31.65 -8.28 -13.83
CA THR A 131 -33.02 -8.82 -13.90
C THR A 131 -34.05 -7.68 -13.81
N GLU A 132 -35.29 -7.97 -14.17
CA GLU A 132 -36.41 -7.03 -14.02
C GLU A 132 -36.57 -6.55 -12.57
N GLU A 133 -36.37 -7.45 -11.59
CA GLU A 133 -36.42 -7.13 -10.16
C GLU A 133 -35.35 -6.09 -9.74
N ILE A 134 -34.18 -6.09 -10.40
CA ILE A 134 -33.13 -5.09 -10.16
C ILE A 134 -33.54 -3.72 -10.72
N GLU A 135 -34.16 -3.69 -11.90
CA GLU A 135 -34.67 -2.45 -12.50
C GLU A 135 -35.85 -1.87 -11.71
N GLU A 136 -36.76 -2.71 -11.23
CA GLU A 136 -37.83 -2.30 -10.31
C GLU A 136 -37.27 -1.73 -9.01
N ALA A 137 -36.23 -2.36 -8.44
CA ALA A 137 -35.56 -1.85 -7.25
C ALA A 137 -34.88 -0.50 -7.51
N LYS A 138 -34.24 -0.32 -8.67
CA LYS A 138 -33.68 0.97 -9.11
C LYS A 138 -34.76 2.04 -9.23
N ALA A 139 -35.85 1.74 -9.93
CA ALA A 139 -36.98 2.65 -10.10
C ALA A 139 -37.57 3.05 -8.74
N TRP A 140 -37.72 2.11 -7.82
CA TRP A 140 -38.19 2.39 -6.47
C TRP A 140 -37.23 3.30 -5.69
N LEU A 141 -35.91 3.07 -5.75
CA LEU A 141 -34.91 3.86 -5.00
C LEU A 141 -34.80 5.32 -5.49
N SER A 142 -35.32 5.64 -6.67
CA SER A 142 -35.40 7.03 -7.15
C SER A 142 -36.21 7.93 -6.21
N THR A 143 -37.30 7.40 -5.64
CA THR A 143 -38.24 8.15 -4.78
C THR A 143 -38.38 7.55 -3.38
N GLY A 144 -38.20 6.25 -3.23
CA GLY A 144 -38.32 5.52 -1.97
C GLY A 144 -37.26 5.92 -0.95
N ARG A 145 -37.69 6.26 0.27
CA ARG A 145 -36.82 6.64 1.40
C ARG A 145 -37.11 5.88 2.69
N CYS A 146 -38.22 5.16 2.75
CA CYS A 146 -38.62 4.36 3.91
C CYS A 146 -39.55 3.20 3.49
N PRO A 147 -39.67 2.14 4.31
CA PRO A 147 -38.90 1.88 5.53
C PRO A 147 -37.42 1.57 5.24
N TRP A 148 -36.52 1.94 6.14
CA TRP A 148 -35.07 1.84 5.91
C TRP A 148 -34.55 0.41 5.64
N PRO A 149 -35.09 -0.65 6.30
CA PRO A 149 -34.73 -2.02 5.93
C PRO A 149 -35.03 -2.37 4.46
N GLU A 150 -36.12 -1.84 3.89
CA GLU A 150 -36.44 -2.06 2.48
C GLU A 150 -35.50 -1.26 1.57
N VAL A 151 -35.10 -0.06 1.98
CA VAL A 151 -34.06 0.72 1.29
C VAL A 151 -32.76 -0.08 1.19
N LEU A 152 -32.28 -0.63 2.31
CA LEU A 152 -31.07 -1.46 2.35
C LEU A 152 -31.22 -2.70 1.47
N ARG A 153 -32.34 -3.42 1.57
CA ARG A 153 -32.62 -4.62 0.76
C ARG A 153 -32.56 -4.31 -0.73
N LYS A 154 -33.27 -3.27 -1.18
CA LYS A 154 -33.28 -2.85 -2.58
C LYS A 154 -31.93 -2.31 -3.03
N TRP A 155 -31.22 -1.58 -2.17
CA TRP A 155 -29.87 -1.10 -2.46
C TRP A 155 -28.88 -2.25 -2.70
N THR A 156 -28.91 -3.26 -1.83
CA THR A 156 -28.10 -4.48 -1.99
C THR A 156 -28.48 -5.23 -3.26
N ALA A 157 -29.78 -5.33 -3.59
CA ALA A 157 -30.25 -5.96 -4.82
C ALA A 157 -29.72 -5.26 -6.08
N THR A 158 -29.62 -3.91 -6.07
CA THR A 158 -29.09 -3.15 -7.20
C THR A 158 -27.57 -3.13 -7.32
N ALA A 159 -26.83 -3.77 -6.42
CA ALA A 159 -25.36 -3.77 -6.44
C ALA A 159 -24.74 -4.24 -7.78
N PRO A 160 -25.21 -5.31 -8.47
CA PRO A 160 -24.67 -5.70 -9.77
C PRO A 160 -24.77 -4.60 -10.83
N LEU A 161 -25.92 -3.89 -10.88
CA LEU A 161 -26.14 -2.77 -11.77
C LEU A 161 -25.24 -1.59 -11.42
N ARG A 162 -25.23 -1.20 -10.13
CA ARG A 162 -24.46 -0.06 -9.64
C ARG A 162 -22.95 -0.25 -9.80
N PHE A 163 -22.44 -1.44 -9.48
CA PHE A 163 -21.01 -1.71 -9.60
C PHE A 163 -20.57 -1.82 -11.06
N LYS A 164 -21.40 -2.37 -11.96
CA LYS A 164 -21.10 -2.30 -13.41
C LYS A 164 -20.99 -0.86 -13.90
N ALA A 165 -21.85 0.04 -13.44
CA ALA A 165 -21.78 1.45 -13.80
C ALA A 165 -20.56 2.16 -13.18
N LEU A 166 -20.30 1.94 -11.88
CA LEU A 166 -19.19 2.58 -11.16
C LEU A 166 -17.80 2.12 -11.62
N PHE A 167 -17.61 0.83 -11.90
CA PHE A 167 -16.31 0.25 -12.22
C PHE A 167 -15.99 0.26 -13.74
N HIS A 168 -16.95 0.65 -14.59
CA HIS A 168 -16.73 0.91 -16.02
C HIS A 168 -16.91 2.38 -16.42
N GLY A 169 -17.22 3.26 -15.46
CA GLY A 169 -17.36 4.71 -15.69
C GLY A 169 -16.05 5.48 -15.49
N ASP A 170 -15.96 6.68 -16.05
CA ASP A 170 -14.84 7.60 -15.85
C ASP A 170 -14.87 8.28 -14.46
N ASP A 171 -13.74 8.81 -13.98
CA ASP A 171 -13.59 9.44 -12.65
C ASP A 171 -14.58 10.60 -12.36
N ASP A 172 -15.05 11.30 -13.40
CA ASP A 172 -16.04 12.40 -13.26
C ASP A 172 -17.46 11.89 -12.91
N TYR A 173 -17.69 10.57 -12.96
CA TYR A 173 -18.99 9.95 -12.79
C TYR A 173 -19.54 9.99 -11.36
N ILE A 174 -18.71 10.19 -10.32
CA ILE A 174 -19.14 10.10 -8.92
C ILE A 174 -20.24 11.13 -8.60
N ASN A 175 -20.10 12.37 -9.07
CA ASN A 175 -21.10 13.41 -8.82
C ASN A 175 -22.40 13.14 -9.60
N SER A 176 -22.34 12.55 -10.79
CA SER A 176 -23.54 12.09 -11.50
C SER A 176 -24.18 10.86 -10.85
N TYR A 177 -23.38 9.95 -10.29
CA TYR A 177 -23.85 8.79 -9.55
C TYR A 177 -24.69 9.22 -8.33
N LEU A 178 -24.25 10.23 -7.58
CA LEU A 178 -25.04 10.75 -6.46
C LEU A 178 -26.38 11.35 -6.89
N LYS A 179 -26.46 11.94 -8.10
CA LYS A 179 -27.71 12.45 -8.67
C LYS A 179 -28.64 11.31 -9.12
N GLU A 180 -28.08 10.23 -9.65
CA GLU A 180 -28.82 9.03 -10.05
C GLU A 180 -29.40 8.28 -8.84
N TRP A 181 -28.71 8.33 -7.70
CA TRP A 181 -29.08 7.64 -6.47
C TRP A 181 -29.42 8.61 -5.32
N PRO A 182 -30.52 9.39 -5.44
CA PRO A 182 -30.88 10.43 -4.48
C PRO A 182 -31.21 9.89 -3.09
N VAL A 183 -31.42 8.58 -2.92
CA VAL A 183 -31.55 7.91 -1.62
C VAL A 183 -30.33 8.13 -0.72
N LEU A 184 -29.14 8.36 -1.30
CA LEU A 184 -27.92 8.69 -0.56
C LEU A 184 -28.01 10.01 0.19
N THR A 185 -28.91 10.93 -0.19
CA THR A 185 -29.12 12.20 0.54
C THR A 185 -29.79 12.00 1.91
N HIS A 186 -30.33 10.81 2.18
CA HIS A 186 -30.91 10.48 3.48
C HIS A 186 -29.86 10.57 4.59
N LYS A 187 -30.27 10.94 5.82
CA LYS A 187 -29.35 11.05 6.97
C LYS A 187 -28.55 9.77 7.28
N SER A 188 -29.14 8.61 6.99
CA SER A 188 -28.53 7.28 7.11
C SER A 188 -27.89 6.79 5.82
N GLY A 189 -27.78 7.63 4.77
CA GLY A 189 -27.26 7.26 3.46
C GLY A 189 -25.86 6.66 3.51
N PHE A 190 -25.06 6.99 4.52
CA PHE A 190 -23.75 6.37 4.76
C PHE A 190 -23.82 4.85 4.96
N GLU A 191 -24.92 4.31 5.50
CA GLU A 191 -25.11 2.86 5.69
C GLU A 191 -25.14 2.11 4.36
N LEU A 192 -25.50 2.79 3.26
CA LEU A 192 -25.48 2.23 1.91
C LEU A 192 -24.03 2.00 1.42
N PHE A 193 -23.10 2.87 1.79
CA PHE A 193 -21.67 2.65 1.52
C PHE A 193 -21.10 1.50 2.37
N LEU A 194 -21.55 1.39 3.62
CA LEU A 194 -21.18 0.28 4.50
C LEU A 194 -21.68 -1.07 3.94
N ALA A 195 -22.92 -1.11 3.46
CA ALA A 195 -23.50 -2.28 2.82
C ALA A 195 -22.73 -2.69 1.56
N ASP A 196 -22.37 -1.73 0.70
CA ASP A 196 -21.58 -1.99 -0.50
C ASP A 196 -20.19 -2.51 -0.19
N PHE A 197 -19.52 -1.93 0.81
CA PHE A 197 -18.24 -2.45 1.28
C PHE A 197 -18.36 -3.89 1.82
N ALA A 198 -19.42 -4.19 2.57
CA ALA A 198 -19.66 -5.53 3.09
C ALA A 198 -19.92 -6.55 1.97
N LEU A 199 -20.51 -6.14 0.85
CA LEU A 199 -20.63 -6.99 -0.35
C LEU A 199 -19.28 -7.25 -1.00
N LEU A 200 -18.45 -6.21 -1.16
CA LEU A 200 -17.13 -6.29 -1.77
C LEU A 200 -16.13 -7.10 -0.92
N TYR A 201 -16.12 -6.87 0.39
CA TYR A 201 -15.15 -7.45 1.34
C TYR A 201 -15.84 -7.96 2.63
N PRO A 202 -16.65 -9.03 2.56
CA PRO A 202 -17.44 -9.50 3.72
C PRO A 202 -16.58 -9.85 4.94
N ARG A 203 -15.38 -10.40 4.71
CA ARG A 203 -14.45 -10.79 5.78
C ARG A 203 -13.71 -9.60 6.40
N SER A 204 -13.82 -8.41 5.82
CA SER A 204 -13.14 -7.19 6.29
C SER A 204 -14.07 -6.18 6.94
N ALA A 205 -15.39 -6.34 6.82
CA ALA A 205 -16.37 -5.34 7.25
C ALA A 205 -16.21 -4.90 8.71
N GLU A 206 -15.99 -5.82 9.64
CA GLU A 206 -15.92 -5.52 11.08
C GLU A 206 -14.49 -5.31 11.60
N LEU A 207 -13.47 -5.41 10.74
CA LEU A 207 -12.08 -5.51 11.20
C LEU A 207 -11.53 -4.23 11.83
N LEU A 208 -12.02 -3.05 11.45
CA LEU A 208 -11.60 -1.80 12.10
C LEU A 208 -11.94 -1.81 13.57
N HIS A 209 -13.21 -2.04 13.91
CA HIS A 209 -13.67 -2.05 15.30
C HIS A 209 -12.96 -3.12 16.13
N LEU A 210 -12.76 -4.31 15.55
CA LEU A 210 -12.05 -5.41 16.23
C LEU A 210 -10.57 -5.13 16.48
N ARG A 211 -9.92 -4.30 15.66
CA ARG A 211 -8.46 -4.09 15.69
C ARG A 211 -8.07 -2.68 16.10
N TRP A 212 -9.02 -1.78 16.31
CA TRP A 212 -8.77 -0.36 16.56
C TRP A 212 -7.86 -0.12 17.77
N ASP A 213 -8.18 -0.69 18.93
CA ASP A 213 -7.41 -0.47 20.16
C ASP A 213 -5.96 -0.94 20.01
N ARG A 214 -5.76 -2.08 19.34
CA ARG A 214 -4.44 -2.60 19.01
C ARG A 214 -3.71 -1.69 18.03
N PHE A 215 -4.39 -1.22 17.00
CA PHE A 215 -3.85 -0.29 16.03
C PHE A 215 -3.38 1.00 16.71
N VAL A 216 -4.21 1.59 17.58
CA VAL A 216 -3.88 2.80 18.35
C VAL A 216 -2.64 2.57 19.21
N ARG A 217 -2.60 1.48 19.99
CA ARG A 217 -1.45 1.16 20.86
C ARG A 217 -0.14 1.09 20.07
N ILE A 218 -0.11 0.28 19.01
CA ILE A 218 1.10 0.12 18.17
C ILE A 218 1.46 1.44 17.49
N THR A 219 0.45 2.19 17.00
CA THR A 219 0.67 3.50 16.37
C THR A 219 1.34 4.47 17.34
N LYS A 220 0.88 4.51 18.60
CA LYS A 220 1.47 5.35 19.66
C LYS A 220 2.92 4.97 19.91
N ASP A 221 3.21 3.69 20.10
CA ASP A 221 4.58 3.20 20.37
C ASP A 221 5.55 3.64 19.25
N ILE A 222 5.12 3.48 18.00
CA ILE A 222 5.89 3.93 16.83
C ILE A 222 6.01 5.46 16.83
N ALA A 223 4.91 6.18 17.05
CA ALA A 223 4.88 7.63 17.02
C ALA A 223 5.82 8.26 18.05
N PHE A 224 5.83 7.78 19.31
CA PHE A 224 6.74 8.26 20.34
C PHE A 224 8.22 8.01 20.00
N LYS A 225 8.52 6.92 19.30
CA LYS A 225 9.88 6.57 18.89
C LYS A 225 10.36 7.36 17.68
N ASP A 226 9.52 7.46 16.64
CA ASP A 226 9.95 7.83 15.29
C ASP A 226 9.64 9.29 14.93
N ILE A 227 8.64 9.92 15.55
CA ILE A 227 8.30 11.32 15.26
C ILE A 227 9.32 12.27 15.87
N LYS A 228 9.90 13.13 15.03
CA LYS A 228 10.92 14.12 15.45
C LYS A 228 10.54 15.57 15.14
N ASP A 229 9.59 15.80 14.23
CA ASP A 229 9.19 17.15 13.84
C ASP A 229 8.32 17.84 14.90
N LYS A 230 8.31 19.18 14.86
CA LYS A 230 7.62 20.01 15.87
C LYS A 230 6.11 19.73 15.94
N ASN A 231 5.44 19.71 14.79
CA ASN A 231 3.97 19.54 14.74
C ASN A 231 3.54 18.15 15.25
N GLY A 232 4.29 17.11 14.87
CA GLY A 232 4.06 15.76 15.39
C GLY A 232 4.31 15.68 16.90
N LYS A 233 5.37 16.31 17.42
CA LYS A 233 5.65 16.40 18.87
C LYS A 233 4.55 17.12 19.64
N ASP A 234 3.98 18.19 19.09
CA ASP A 234 2.88 18.90 19.73
C ASP A 234 1.62 18.02 19.82
N SER A 235 1.36 17.20 18.80
CA SER A 235 0.28 16.19 18.84
C SER A 235 0.55 15.07 19.86
N LEU A 236 1.80 14.65 20.02
CA LEU A 236 2.19 13.68 21.07
C LEU A 236 1.98 14.23 22.48
N LYS A 237 2.25 15.53 22.72
CA LYS A 237 1.96 16.17 24.01
C LYS A 237 0.47 16.14 24.34
N LEU A 238 -0.40 16.26 23.34
CA LEU A 238 -1.86 16.14 23.56
C LEU A 238 -2.24 14.71 24.00
N LEU A 239 -1.63 13.67 23.42
CA LEU A 239 -1.86 12.29 23.88
C LEU A 239 -1.42 12.06 25.33
N GLN A 240 -0.37 12.74 25.79
CA GLN A 240 0.11 12.62 27.17
C GLN A 240 -0.83 13.26 28.19
N GLN A 241 -1.82 14.05 27.76
CA GLN A 241 -2.83 14.66 28.63
C GLN A 241 -3.99 13.71 28.95
N ASN A 242 -3.87 12.42 28.61
CA ASN A 242 -4.91 11.40 28.80
C ASN A 242 -6.27 11.81 28.20
N PRO A 243 -6.34 12.09 26.89
CA PRO A 243 -7.59 12.45 26.23
C PRO A 243 -8.64 11.33 26.35
N ASN A 244 -9.91 11.71 26.22
CA ASN A 244 -10.99 10.73 26.05
C ASN A 244 -10.84 9.96 24.72
N LYS A 245 -11.63 8.91 24.52
CA LYS A 245 -11.55 8.02 23.33
C LYS A 245 -11.68 8.77 22.00
N GLU A 246 -12.57 9.74 21.91
CA GLU A 246 -12.80 10.52 20.68
C GLU A 246 -11.59 11.39 20.34
N SER A 247 -11.11 12.13 21.35
CA SER A 247 -9.93 12.98 21.24
C SER A 247 -8.68 12.16 20.94
N GLU A 248 -8.51 11.01 21.59
CA GLU A 248 -7.43 10.08 21.31
C GLU A 248 -7.44 9.63 19.85
N ALA A 249 -8.58 9.18 19.34
CA ALA A 249 -8.71 8.75 17.95
C ALA A 249 -8.36 9.87 16.97
N ALA A 250 -8.86 11.09 17.19
CA ALA A 250 -8.57 12.24 16.34
C ALA A 250 -7.09 12.65 16.36
N ILE A 251 -6.45 12.58 17.53
CA ILE A 251 -5.01 12.89 17.67
C ILE A 251 -4.18 11.79 16.99
N VAL A 252 -4.54 10.52 17.14
CA VAL A 252 -3.86 9.40 16.45
C VAL A 252 -3.93 9.58 14.94
N LEU A 253 -5.09 9.93 14.38
CA LEU A 253 -5.24 10.23 12.94
C LEU A 253 -4.37 11.41 12.50
N THR A 254 -4.25 12.43 13.34
CA THR A 254 -3.35 13.58 13.10
C THR A 254 -1.87 13.16 13.09
N LEU A 255 -1.48 12.13 13.84
CA LEU A 255 -0.10 11.63 13.93
C LEU A 255 0.32 10.75 12.75
N LEU A 256 -0.61 10.06 12.07
CA LEU A 256 -0.28 9.09 11.01
C LEU A 256 0.69 9.64 9.93
N PRO A 257 0.50 10.85 9.39
CA PRO A 257 1.41 11.41 8.39
C PRO A 257 2.82 11.73 8.94
N HIS A 258 2.94 11.94 10.25
CA HIS A 258 4.21 12.26 10.91
C HIS A 258 5.06 11.03 11.17
N ILE A 259 4.46 9.84 11.25
CA ILE A 259 5.19 8.57 11.39
C ILE A 259 6.03 8.29 10.14
N ARG A 260 5.53 8.68 8.96
CA ARG A 260 6.22 8.52 7.69
C ARG A 260 6.37 9.85 6.94
N PRO A 261 7.24 10.75 7.44
CA PRO A 261 7.42 12.03 6.79
C PRO A 261 8.12 11.87 5.44
N GLY A 262 7.81 12.77 4.50
CA GLY A 262 8.51 12.84 3.23
C GLY A 262 8.08 11.81 2.18
N HIS A 263 6.85 11.32 2.27
CA HIS A 263 6.17 10.66 1.17
C HIS A 263 6.29 11.47 -0.12
N LYS A 264 6.55 10.81 -1.25
CA LYS A 264 6.56 11.43 -2.57
C LYS A 264 5.25 11.07 -3.26
N ALA A 265 4.55 12.08 -3.78
CA ALA A 265 3.30 11.89 -4.51
C ALA A 265 3.37 12.64 -5.85
N SER A 266 2.70 12.07 -6.86
CA SER A 266 2.50 12.72 -8.15
C SER A 266 1.28 13.62 -8.09
N PHE A 267 1.44 14.89 -8.47
CA PHE A 267 0.36 15.85 -8.65
C PHE A 267 0.41 16.33 -10.09
N LYS A 268 -0.64 16.05 -10.88
CA LYS A 268 -0.71 16.44 -12.30
C LYS A 268 0.55 16.05 -13.11
N GLY A 269 1.13 14.88 -12.80
CA GLY A 269 2.34 14.37 -13.46
C GLY A 269 3.67 14.76 -12.79
N GLU A 270 3.69 15.74 -11.89
CA GLU A 270 4.90 16.15 -11.17
C GLU A 270 5.04 15.42 -9.84
N VAL A 271 6.15 14.71 -9.65
CA VAL A 271 6.45 14.00 -8.40
C VAL A 271 7.15 14.95 -7.42
N ARG A 272 6.46 15.29 -6.32
CA ARG A 272 7.02 16.12 -5.24
C ARG A 272 6.88 15.47 -3.87
N LYS A 273 7.70 15.95 -2.94
CA LYS A 273 7.64 15.56 -1.53
C LYS A 273 6.44 16.23 -0.86
N VAL A 274 5.61 15.43 -0.19
CA VAL A 274 4.42 15.87 0.53
C VAL A 274 4.77 16.11 1.98
N SER A 275 4.28 17.24 2.53
CA SER A 275 4.43 17.51 3.96
C SER A 275 3.42 16.72 4.79
N ALA A 276 3.76 16.39 6.05
CA ALA A 276 2.84 15.69 6.94
C ALA A 276 1.51 16.46 7.14
N LEU A 277 1.57 17.79 7.19
CA LEU A 277 0.37 18.63 7.32
C LEU A 277 -0.50 18.60 6.05
N GLU A 278 0.12 18.58 4.87
CA GLU A 278 -0.59 18.46 3.59
C GLU A 278 -1.24 17.09 3.45
N ALA A 279 -0.54 16.02 3.81
CA ALA A 279 -1.08 14.66 3.87
C ALA A 279 -2.22 14.56 4.90
N ARG A 280 -2.10 15.17 6.08
CA ARG A 280 -3.21 15.23 7.05
C ARG A 280 -4.43 15.92 6.45
N LYS A 281 -4.21 17.11 5.87
CA LYS A 281 -5.27 17.93 5.30
C LYS A 281 -6.03 17.20 4.20
N SER A 282 -5.42 16.29 3.44
CA SER A 282 -6.16 15.60 2.36
C SER A 282 -7.26 14.66 2.85
N PHE A 283 -7.33 14.33 4.15
CA PHE A 283 -8.35 13.42 4.65
C PHE A 283 -8.99 13.79 5.99
N PHE A 284 -8.36 14.66 6.77
CA PHE A 284 -8.82 15.02 8.11
C PHE A 284 -8.85 16.54 8.29
N LEU A 285 -10.03 17.05 8.63
CA LEU A 285 -10.28 18.45 8.88
C LEU A 285 -10.77 18.65 10.32
N HIS A 286 -10.07 19.49 11.09
CA HIS A 286 -10.52 19.92 12.41
C HIS A 286 -11.04 21.35 12.32
N LEU A 287 -12.27 21.55 12.78
CA LEU A 287 -12.94 22.85 12.86
C LEU A 287 -13.16 23.22 14.32
N THR A 288 -12.92 24.49 14.66
CA THR A 288 -13.16 25.00 16.02
C THR A 288 -14.64 25.24 16.31
N VAL A 289 -15.42 25.59 15.28
CA VAL A 289 -16.84 25.96 15.41
C VAL A 289 -17.68 25.30 14.33
N ALA A 290 -18.88 24.83 14.69
CA ALA A 290 -19.79 24.18 13.75
C ALA A 290 -20.33 25.12 12.67
N ALA A 291 -20.44 26.42 12.95
CA ALA A 291 -20.91 27.42 11.99
C ALA A 291 -20.03 27.51 10.73
N ASP A 292 -18.74 27.17 10.84
CA ASP A 292 -17.80 27.20 9.74
C ASP A 292 -17.87 25.95 8.83
N PHE A 293 -18.64 24.93 9.22
CA PHE A 293 -18.62 23.62 8.58
C PHE A 293 -18.78 23.67 7.06
N LYS A 294 -19.91 24.18 6.56
CA LYS A 294 -20.21 24.20 5.11
C LYS A 294 -19.17 24.99 4.32
N ARG A 295 -18.76 26.15 4.85
CA ARG A 295 -17.77 27.02 4.21
C ARG A 295 -16.40 26.34 4.14
N LYS A 296 -15.93 25.77 5.25
CA LYS A 296 -14.60 25.15 5.33
C LYS A 296 -14.49 23.85 4.55
N VAL A 297 -15.54 23.03 4.53
CA VAL A 297 -15.58 21.83 3.67
C VAL A 297 -15.55 22.23 2.20
N LYS A 298 -16.32 23.23 1.77
CA LYS A 298 -16.28 23.72 0.39
C LYS A 298 -14.92 24.30 0.01
N GLU A 299 -14.34 25.17 0.85
CA GLU A 299 -12.99 25.71 0.67
C GLU A 299 -11.95 24.59 0.54
N HIS A 300 -12.06 23.57 1.38
CA HIS A 300 -11.17 22.40 1.37
C HIS A 300 -11.28 21.63 0.05
N ARG A 301 -12.51 21.28 -0.38
CA ARG A 301 -12.78 20.58 -1.65
C ARG A 301 -12.22 21.31 -2.86
N LEU A 302 -12.30 22.64 -2.88
CA LEU A 302 -11.74 23.46 -3.96
C LEU A 302 -10.20 23.51 -3.92
N SER A 303 -9.61 23.44 -2.73
CA SER A 303 -8.16 23.50 -2.54
C SER A 303 -7.44 22.19 -2.81
N VAL A 304 -8.12 21.06 -2.60
CA VAL A 304 -7.57 19.72 -2.78
C VAL A 304 -7.88 19.28 -4.21
N ALA A 305 -6.92 19.44 -5.11
CA ALA A 305 -7.01 18.90 -6.47
C ALA A 305 -7.06 17.37 -6.40
N GLY A 306 -8.25 16.79 -6.55
CA GLY A 306 -8.47 15.35 -6.50
C GLY A 306 -9.80 14.97 -7.16
N PRO A 307 -10.04 13.66 -7.37
CA PRO A 307 -11.28 13.19 -7.96
C PRO A 307 -12.46 13.63 -7.09
N GLY A 308 -13.48 14.20 -7.74
CA GLY A 308 -14.70 14.62 -7.08
C GLY A 308 -15.28 13.47 -6.26
N GLY A 309 -15.76 13.74 -5.05
CA GLY A 309 -16.38 12.70 -4.23
C GLY A 309 -15.50 11.88 -3.31
N SER A 310 -14.18 12.16 -3.25
CA SER A 310 -13.31 11.58 -2.21
C SER A 310 -13.87 11.84 -0.80
N PRO A 311 -14.01 10.84 0.08
CA PRO A 311 -14.43 11.05 1.47
C PRO A 311 -13.51 12.03 2.24
N LEU A 312 -14.06 12.71 3.23
CA LEU A 312 -13.35 13.62 4.15
C LEU A 312 -13.90 13.45 5.56
N LEU A 313 -13.03 13.15 6.53
CA LEU A 313 -13.40 13.10 7.94
C LEU A 313 -13.26 14.50 8.55
N VAL A 314 -14.34 14.99 9.16
CA VAL A 314 -14.40 16.33 9.77
C VAL A 314 -14.75 16.19 11.25
N VAL A 315 -13.91 16.71 12.12
CA VAL A 315 -14.19 16.81 13.56
C VAL A 315 -14.40 18.28 13.94
N VAL A 316 -15.38 18.52 14.80
CA VAL A 316 -15.74 19.87 15.26
C VAL A 316 -15.61 19.94 16.78
N GLY A 317 -14.88 20.94 17.25
CA GLY A 317 -14.70 21.22 18.68
C GLY A 317 -13.60 22.26 18.91
N PRO A 318 -13.63 23.01 20.02
CA PRO A 318 -12.68 24.10 20.25
C PRO A 318 -11.22 23.65 20.19
N THR A 319 -10.95 22.39 20.59
CA THR A 319 -9.62 21.77 20.50
C THR A 319 -9.75 20.29 20.15
N LEU A 320 -8.65 19.63 19.79
CA LEU A 320 -8.63 18.17 19.62
C LEU A 320 -8.85 17.40 20.93
N LEU A 321 -8.73 18.05 22.09
CA LEU A 321 -9.04 17.48 23.41
C LEU A 321 -10.51 17.60 23.80
N ASP A 322 -11.30 18.35 23.02
CA ASP A 322 -12.72 18.57 23.27
C ASP A 322 -13.51 18.52 21.96
N ILE A 323 -13.78 17.31 21.50
CA ILE A 323 -14.57 17.05 20.28
C ILE A 323 -16.06 17.06 20.63
N LYS A 324 -16.84 17.84 19.89
CA LYS A 324 -18.29 18.00 20.07
C LYS A 324 -19.12 17.26 19.04
N SER A 325 -18.62 17.14 17.81
CA SER A 325 -19.30 16.40 16.76
C SER A 325 -18.33 15.92 15.69
N VAL A 326 -18.72 14.84 15.02
CA VAL A 326 -17.96 14.19 13.96
C VAL A 326 -18.86 14.09 12.74
N TYR A 327 -18.28 14.32 11.57
CA TYR A 327 -18.95 14.22 10.29
C TYR A 327 -18.07 13.52 9.27
N VAL A 328 -18.70 12.84 8.33
CA VAL A 328 -18.05 12.33 7.11
C VAL A 328 -18.70 13.02 5.92
N SER A 329 -17.89 13.76 5.18
CA SER A 329 -18.32 14.40 3.93
C SER A 329 -17.89 13.53 2.76
N VAL A 330 -18.84 13.10 1.92
CA VAL A 330 -18.61 12.30 0.71
C VAL A 330 -19.23 13.03 -0.46
N ALA A 331 -18.39 13.59 -1.33
CA ALA A 331 -18.79 14.60 -2.32
C ALA A 331 -19.54 15.77 -1.67
N ASP A 332 -20.82 15.96 -1.98
CA ASP A 332 -21.70 17.00 -1.47
C ASP A 332 -22.61 16.51 -0.32
N LEU A 333 -22.43 15.26 0.12
CA LEU A 333 -23.21 14.63 1.18
C LEU A 333 -22.45 14.73 2.50
N ASP A 334 -23.11 15.25 3.53
CA ASP A 334 -22.52 15.39 4.86
C ASP A 334 -23.32 14.57 5.88
N TYR A 335 -22.68 13.54 6.41
CA TYR A 335 -23.27 12.66 7.41
C TYR A 335 -22.71 12.99 8.78
N LYS A 336 -23.58 13.23 9.76
CA LYS A 336 -23.20 13.31 11.17
C LYS A 336 -23.15 11.89 11.75
N VAL A 337 -22.08 11.58 12.46
CA VAL A 337 -21.82 10.24 13.03
C VAL A 337 -21.53 10.35 14.52
N ASP A 338 -21.55 9.23 15.23
CA ASP A 338 -21.52 9.21 16.69
C ASP A 338 -20.10 9.20 17.26
N SER A 339 -19.12 8.71 16.50
CA SER A 339 -17.71 8.69 16.92
C SER A 339 -16.70 8.92 15.79
N VAL A 340 -15.47 9.28 16.15
CA VAL A 340 -14.33 9.42 15.24
C VAL A 340 -13.99 8.08 14.57
N VAL A 341 -14.11 6.97 15.29
CA VAL A 341 -13.81 5.63 14.77
C VAL A 341 -14.86 5.19 13.75
N GLU A 342 -16.13 5.42 14.03
CA GLU A 342 -17.22 5.21 13.06
C GLU A 342 -17.04 6.09 11.83
N GLY A 343 -16.73 7.38 12.03
CA GLY A 343 -16.45 8.29 10.92
C GLY A 343 -15.26 7.85 10.07
N LEU A 344 -14.21 7.30 10.69
CA LEU A 344 -13.08 6.70 9.99
C LEU A 344 -13.48 5.47 9.19
N ASP A 345 -14.33 4.61 9.75
CA ASP A 345 -14.82 3.41 9.07
C ASP A 345 -15.62 3.76 7.82
N ILE A 346 -16.59 4.68 7.96
CA ILE A 346 -17.40 5.18 6.85
C ILE A 346 -16.50 5.85 5.81
N PHE A 347 -15.55 6.70 6.24
CA PHE A 347 -14.58 7.35 5.35
C PHE A 347 -13.80 6.32 4.52
N PHE A 348 -13.29 5.27 5.16
CA PHE A 348 -12.46 4.27 4.51
C PHE A 348 -13.30 3.41 3.56
N LYS A 349 -14.42 2.88 4.05
CA LYS A 349 -15.32 2.02 3.28
C LYS A 349 -15.94 2.74 2.08
N SER A 350 -16.22 4.04 2.20
CA SER A 350 -16.74 4.86 1.10
C SER A 350 -15.79 4.94 -0.09
N HIS A 351 -14.46 4.92 0.12
CA HIS A 351 -13.52 4.88 -1.02
C HIS A 351 -13.73 3.64 -1.87
N HIS A 352 -13.89 2.48 -1.23
CA HIS A 352 -14.07 1.22 -1.94
C HIS A 352 -15.48 1.05 -2.51
N ALA A 353 -16.51 1.47 -1.78
CA ALA A 353 -17.90 1.41 -2.23
C ALA A 353 -18.14 2.27 -3.48
N LEU A 354 -17.48 3.43 -3.57
CA LEU A 354 -17.59 4.37 -4.69
C LEU A 354 -16.48 4.23 -5.73
N HIS A 355 -15.61 3.23 -5.59
CA HIS A 355 -14.45 3.00 -6.46
C HIS A 355 -13.55 4.25 -6.62
N THR A 356 -13.35 5.02 -5.56
CA THR A 356 -12.51 6.23 -5.60
C THR A 356 -11.08 5.95 -5.19
N SER A 357 -10.13 6.61 -5.85
CA SER A 357 -8.72 6.52 -5.49
C SER A 357 -8.44 7.33 -4.22
N TYR A 358 -7.54 6.82 -3.37
CA TYR A 358 -7.04 7.61 -2.25
C TYR A 358 -6.31 8.85 -2.75
N HIS A 359 -6.51 9.99 -2.08
CA HIS A 359 -5.77 11.19 -2.39
C HIS A 359 -4.25 10.95 -2.34
N CYS A 360 -3.52 11.36 -3.38
CA CYS A 360 -2.12 11.00 -3.57
C CYS A 360 -1.20 11.45 -2.42
N ALA A 361 -1.55 12.55 -1.73
CA ALA A 361 -0.86 13.06 -0.55
C ALA A 361 -0.89 12.07 0.64
N SER A 362 -1.98 11.34 0.82
CA SER A 362 -2.22 10.44 1.96
C SER A 362 -2.35 8.97 1.57
N SER A 363 -2.20 8.61 0.29
CA SER A 363 -2.39 7.23 -0.20
C SER A 363 -1.58 6.19 0.60
N HIS A 364 -0.33 6.52 0.94
CA HIS A 364 0.53 5.64 1.75
C HIS A 364 -0.02 5.32 3.16
N ILE A 365 -0.81 6.22 3.75
CA ILE A 365 -1.45 6.02 5.06
C ILE A 365 -2.60 5.05 4.89
N TRP A 366 -3.45 5.28 3.89
CA TRP A 366 -4.64 4.48 3.65
C TRP A 366 -4.32 3.07 3.17
N THR A 367 -3.35 2.90 2.28
CA THR A 367 -2.84 1.56 1.93
C THR A 367 -2.23 0.85 3.15
N THR A 368 -1.66 1.59 4.10
CA THR A 368 -1.19 0.98 5.36
C THR A 368 -2.36 0.51 6.21
N LEU A 369 -3.40 1.34 6.40
CA LEU A 369 -4.60 0.96 7.15
C LEU A 369 -5.32 -0.23 6.49
N GLN A 370 -5.48 -0.19 5.16
CA GLN A 370 -6.06 -1.27 4.36
C GLN A 370 -5.38 -2.61 4.64
N ARG A 371 -4.04 -2.64 4.65
CA ARG A 371 -3.27 -3.88 4.83
C ARG A 371 -3.14 -4.29 6.31
N ALA A 372 -2.93 -3.32 7.20
CA ALA A 372 -2.68 -3.56 8.62
C ALA A 372 -3.96 -3.85 9.41
N VAL A 373 -5.07 -3.20 9.05
CA VAL A 373 -6.34 -3.29 9.78
C VAL A 373 -7.34 -4.12 9.00
N TYR A 374 -7.60 -3.81 7.73
CA TYR A 374 -8.64 -4.50 6.95
C TYR A 374 -8.17 -5.77 6.22
N SER A 375 -6.87 -6.06 6.20
CA SER A 375 -6.26 -7.30 5.67
C SER A 375 -6.59 -7.65 4.22
N PHE A 376 -6.72 -6.65 3.34
CA PHE A 376 -6.80 -6.88 1.90
C PHE A 376 -5.85 -5.99 1.09
N GLU A 377 -5.67 -6.34 -0.18
CA GLU A 377 -4.92 -5.59 -1.19
C GLU A 377 -5.82 -5.41 -2.42
N THR A 378 -5.59 -4.35 -3.17
CA THR A 378 -6.27 -4.10 -4.46
C THR A 378 -5.28 -4.13 -5.61
N GLU A 379 -5.75 -4.36 -6.83
CA GLU A 379 -4.91 -4.26 -8.03
C GLU A 379 -4.38 -2.84 -8.27
N TRP A 380 -5.08 -1.84 -7.73
CA TRP A 380 -4.74 -0.42 -7.79
C TRP A 380 -3.76 0.03 -6.70
N ASP A 381 -3.43 -0.87 -5.76
CA ASP A 381 -2.44 -0.58 -4.74
C ASP A 381 -1.11 -0.27 -5.42
N CYS A 382 -0.65 0.99 -5.32
CA CYS A 382 0.64 1.36 -5.84
C CYS A 382 1.70 0.43 -5.24
N LYS A 383 2.61 -0.11 -6.07
CA LYS A 383 3.84 -0.82 -5.63
C LYS A 383 4.80 0.07 -4.82
N ASN A 384 4.33 1.25 -4.40
CA ASN A 384 5.02 2.14 -3.50
C ASN A 384 5.49 1.32 -2.31
N ASP A 385 6.80 1.41 -2.12
CA ASP A 385 7.62 0.73 -1.15
C ASP A 385 7.13 1.10 0.26
N ILE A 386 6.00 0.55 0.70
CA ILE A 386 5.63 0.59 2.11
C ILE A 386 6.73 -0.21 2.76
N LYS A 387 7.65 0.48 3.45
CA LYS A 387 8.68 -0.17 4.24
C LYS A 387 7.94 -1.19 5.10
N HIS A 388 8.15 -2.46 4.77
CA HIS A 388 7.39 -3.55 5.34
C HIS A 388 7.41 -3.50 6.87
N SER A 389 8.42 -2.87 7.48
CA SER A 389 8.53 -2.62 8.91
C SER A 389 7.29 -1.96 9.54
N TRP A 390 6.66 -0.96 8.90
CA TRP A 390 5.49 -0.31 9.50
C TRP A 390 4.29 -1.25 9.53
N ILE A 391 4.00 -1.95 8.43
CA ILE A 391 2.93 -2.96 8.37
C ILE A 391 3.27 -4.14 9.30
N HIS A 392 4.53 -4.57 9.35
CA HIS A 392 4.97 -5.69 10.20
C HIS A 392 4.69 -5.47 11.68
N ALA A 393 4.73 -4.22 12.17
CA ALA A 393 4.38 -3.91 13.54
C ALA A 393 2.96 -4.37 13.89
N TYR A 394 2.04 -4.37 12.92
CA TYR A 394 0.65 -4.81 13.09
C TYR A 394 0.43 -6.30 12.77
N LYS A 395 1.45 -7.04 12.31
CA LYS A 395 1.32 -8.46 11.89
C LYS A 395 1.50 -9.48 13.01
N PHE A 396 2.11 -9.11 14.14
CA PHE A 396 2.43 -10.06 15.21
C PHE A 396 1.28 -10.15 16.21
N ASN A 397 0.49 -11.21 16.12
CA ASN A 397 -0.49 -11.62 17.14
C ASN A 397 0.21 -11.93 18.46
#